data_AF-Q5D937-F1
#
_entry.id   AF-Q5D937-F1
#
_cell.length_a   1.000
_cell.length_b   1.000
_cell.length_c   1.000
_cell.angle_alpha   90.00
_cell.angle_beta   90.00
_cell.angle_gamma   90.00
#
_symmetry.space_group_name_H-M   'P 1'
#
loop_
_entity.id
_entity.type
_entity.pdbx_description
1 polymer ?
#
loop_
_entity_poly.entity_id
_entity_poly.type
_entity_poly.pdbx_seq_one_letter_code
_entity_poly.pdbx_strand_id
1 'polypeptide(L)'
;MTILDECHKKLTDLQKQVTQTSKNVLSRTQKWRRLSTVPSTDCDVVVIFKSELSEELVDWLIKIIRKRVPQLVVHKQFHRTSRQYALYLTASYRGLLTGAEELRIKKPLLPEHGGDLREFSVDELSLFDNVMNENIFLSTSERANIIHHFLMSLRACREDSDICSIRFADDQCMIPSLQSAGIILQIFPLHEQDELDN
;
A
#
# COMPACT_ATOMS: atom_id res chain seq x y z
N MET A 1 -52.63 21.82 -9.52
CA MET A 1 -51.64 20.83 -9.04
C MET A 1 -51.23 21.27 -7.65
N THR A 2 -51.60 20.51 -6.63
CA THR A 2 -51.64 20.96 -5.22
C THR A 2 -50.25 20.83 -4.60
N ILE A 3 -49.86 21.77 -3.73
CA ILE A 3 -48.57 21.77 -2.98
C ILE A 3 -48.32 20.41 -2.28
N LEU A 4 -49.39 19.70 -1.93
CA LEU A 4 -49.36 18.37 -1.34
C LEU A 4 -48.80 17.27 -2.28
N ASP A 5 -49.07 17.34 -3.58
CA ASP A 5 -48.58 16.36 -4.57
C ASP A 5 -47.08 16.56 -4.82
N GLU A 6 -46.63 17.81 -4.83
CA GLU A 6 -45.21 18.14 -5.00
C GLU A 6 -44.38 17.72 -3.77
N CYS A 7 -44.97 17.83 -2.58
CA CYS A 7 -44.34 17.35 -1.34
C CYS A 7 -44.23 15.81 -1.31
N HIS A 8 -45.27 15.09 -1.73
CA HIS A 8 -45.22 13.62 -1.87
C HIS A 8 -44.19 13.15 -2.90
N LYS A 9 -44.08 13.87 -4.03
CA LYS A 9 -43.08 13.57 -5.05
C LYS A 9 -41.65 13.77 -4.52
N LYS A 10 -41.39 14.87 -3.81
CA LYS A 10 -40.09 15.11 -3.16
C LYS A 10 -39.77 14.06 -2.09
N LEU A 11 -40.74 13.66 -1.29
CA LEU A 11 -40.55 12.63 -0.26
C LEU A 11 -40.20 11.27 -0.89
N THR A 12 -40.88 10.89 -1.96
CA THR A 12 -40.63 9.62 -2.66
C THR A 12 -39.29 9.63 -3.41
N ASP A 13 -38.89 10.75 -3.99
CA ASP A 13 -37.57 10.90 -4.61
C ASP A 13 -36.44 10.86 -3.58
N LEU A 14 -36.62 11.49 -2.41
CA LEU A 14 -35.68 11.37 -1.30
C LEU A 14 -35.59 9.93 -0.77
N GLN A 15 -36.72 9.23 -0.63
CA GLN A 15 -36.72 7.82 -0.22
C GLN A 15 -35.98 6.93 -1.23
N LYS A 16 -36.19 7.16 -2.54
CA LYS A 16 -35.45 6.45 -3.61
C LYS A 16 -33.95 6.75 -3.53
N GLN A 17 -33.58 8.01 -3.35
CA GLN A 17 -32.18 8.43 -3.22
C GLN A 17 -31.52 7.80 -1.99
N VAL A 18 -32.16 7.85 -0.82
CA VAL A 18 -31.67 7.20 0.41
C VAL A 18 -31.52 5.69 0.22
N THR A 19 -32.49 5.03 -0.41
CA THR A 19 -32.44 3.59 -0.68
C THR A 19 -31.31 3.24 -1.66
N GLN A 20 -31.11 4.05 -2.70
CA GLN A 20 -30.05 3.84 -3.69
C GLN A 20 -28.66 4.09 -3.08
N THR A 21 -28.49 5.17 -2.31
CA THR A 21 -27.25 5.44 -1.57
C THR A 21 -26.96 4.32 -0.58
N SER A 22 -27.97 3.81 0.14
CA SER A 22 -27.80 2.70 1.07
C SER A 22 -27.35 1.42 0.36
N LYS A 23 -27.96 1.09 -0.79
CA LYS A 23 -27.56 -0.05 -1.64
C LYS A 23 -26.13 0.09 -2.16
N ASN A 24 -25.74 1.30 -2.58
CA ASN A 24 -24.40 1.59 -3.07
C ASN A 24 -23.34 1.49 -1.95
N VAL A 25 -23.66 1.94 -0.73
CA VAL A 25 -22.77 1.80 0.44
C VAL A 25 -22.61 0.32 0.83
N LEU A 26 -23.70 -0.44 0.84
CA LEU A 26 -23.65 -1.89 1.11
C LEU A 26 -22.84 -2.63 0.04
N SER A 27 -23.01 -2.31 -1.24
CA SER A 27 -22.23 -2.95 -2.32
C SER A 27 -20.74 -2.54 -2.27
N ARG A 28 -20.41 -1.28 -1.94
CA ARG A 28 -19.04 -0.79 -1.72
C ARG A 28 -18.36 -1.54 -0.57
N THR A 29 -19.01 -1.63 0.58
CA THR A 29 -18.46 -2.35 1.75
C THR A 29 -18.31 -3.84 1.49
N GLN A 30 -19.21 -4.44 0.72
CA GLN A 30 -19.07 -5.83 0.27
C GLN A 30 -17.91 -6.03 -0.70
N LYS A 31 -17.71 -5.14 -1.69
CA LYS A 31 -16.57 -5.20 -2.62
C LYS A 31 -15.23 -5.08 -1.88
N TRP A 32 -15.11 -4.12 -0.96
CA TRP A 32 -13.90 -3.95 -0.13
C TRP A 32 -13.57 -5.20 0.72
N ARG A 33 -14.61 -5.87 1.26
CA ARG A 33 -14.43 -7.13 2.02
C ARG A 33 -13.98 -8.31 1.17
N ARG A 34 -14.17 -8.27 -0.16
CA ARG A 34 -13.79 -9.34 -1.09
C ARG A 34 -12.34 -9.23 -1.58
N LEU A 35 -11.67 -8.11 -1.33
CA LEU A 35 -10.29 -7.89 -1.73
C LEU A 35 -9.34 -8.75 -0.88
N SER A 36 -8.30 -9.28 -1.51
CA SER A 36 -7.36 -10.14 -0.81
C SER A 36 -6.65 -9.39 0.32
N THR A 37 -6.74 -9.96 1.51
CA THR A 37 -5.87 -9.63 2.64
C THR A 37 -4.63 -10.52 2.69
N VAL A 38 -4.56 -11.53 1.82
CA VAL A 38 -3.40 -12.41 1.69
C VAL A 38 -2.32 -11.63 0.94
N PRO A 39 -1.06 -11.65 1.40
CA PRO A 39 0.05 -11.05 0.66
C PRO A 39 0.19 -11.68 -0.72
N SER A 40 0.57 -10.89 -1.74
CA SER A 40 0.97 -11.47 -3.03
C SER A 40 2.20 -12.37 -2.83
N THR A 41 2.28 -13.43 -3.63
CA THR A 41 3.46 -14.31 -3.65
C THR A 41 4.68 -13.63 -4.26
N ASP A 42 4.45 -12.63 -5.11
CA ASP A 42 5.48 -11.85 -5.78
C ASP A 42 5.95 -10.70 -4.89
N CYS A 43 7.28 -10.51 -4.87
CA CYS A 43 7.96 -9.51 -4.07
C CYS A 43 8.11 -8.23 -4.90
N ASP A 44 7.78 -7.08 -4.32
CA ASP A 44 7.80 -5.80 -5.05
C ASP A 44 9.11 -5.02 -4.84
N VAL A 45 9.71 -5.11 -3.65
CA VAL A 45 10.94 -4.38 -3.28
C VAL A 45 11.87 -5.27 -2.46
N VAL A 46 13.18 -5.13 -2.69
CA VAL A 46 14.23 -5.77 -1.89
C VAL A 46 15.07 -4.73 -1.16
N VAL A 47 15.34 -5.00 0.11
CA VAL A 47 16.29 -4.26 0.94
C VAL A 47 17.49 -5.15 1.21
N ILE A 48 18.69 -4.70 0.84
CA ILE A 48 19.95 -5.41 1.09
C ILE A 48 20.69 -4.73 2.23
N PHE A 49 21.08 -5.51 3.24
CA PHE A 49 21.90 -5.05 4.36
C PHE A 49 23.40 -5.20 4.10
N LYS A 50 24.21 -4.55 4.93
CA LYS A 50 25.66 -4.80 4.96
C LYS A 50 26.00 -6.26 5.24
N SER A 51 27.13 -6.71 4.71
CA SER A 51 27.63 -8.07 4.97
C SER A 51 27.96 -8.22 6.46
N GLU A 52 27.76 -9.42 6.99
CA GLU A 52 28.03 -9.78 8.39
C GLU A 52 27.28 -8.93 9.43
N LEU A 53 26.13 -8.36 9.07
CA LEU A 53 25.24 -7.71 10.04
C LEU A 53 24.68 -8.72 11.05
N SER A 54 24.49 -8.31 12.31
CA SER A 54 23.87 -9.16 13.32
C SER A 54 22.40 -9.44 13.00
N GLU A 55 21.99 -10.70 13.17
CA GLU A 55 20.59 -11.11 12.97
C GLU A 55 19.63 -10.33 13.87
N GLU A 56 20.05 -10.04 15.10
CA GLU A 56 19.28 -9.26 16.08
C GLU A 56 18.89 -7.87 15.56
N LEU A 57 19.78 -7.20 14.81
CA LEU A 57 19.48 -5.87 14.26
C LEU A 57 18.50 -5.96 13.08
N VAL A 58 18.59 -7.01 12.27
CA VAL A 58 17.63 -7.27 11.19
C VAL A 58 16.25 -7.56 11.77
N ASP A 59 16.18 -8.43 12.79
CA ASP A 59 14.92 -8.80 13.44
C ASP A 59 14.31 -7.63 14.21
N TRP A 60 15.12 -6.76 14.80
CA TRP A 60 14.69 -5.50 15.38
C TRP A 60 13.99 -4.61 14.34
N LEU A 61 14.59 -4.42 13.16
CA LEU A 61 13.98 -3.60 12.11
C LEU A 61 12.67 -4.23 11.63
N ILE A 62 12.63 -5.55 11.42
CA ILE A 62 11.40 -6.27 11.04
C ILE A 62 10.30 -6.06 12.09
N LYS A 63 10.64 -6.12 13.37
CA LYS A 63 9.68 -5.89 14.48
C LYS A 63 9.12 -4.47 14.43
N ILE A 64 9.95 -3.47 14.17
CA ILE A 64 9.52 -2.07 14.02
C ILE A 64 8.60 -1.93 12.81
N ILE A 65 8.98 -2.47 11.66
CA ILE A 65 8.18 -2.45 10.43
C ILE A 65 6.79 -3.01 10.70
N ARG A 66 6.71 -4.22 11.26
CA ARG A 66 5.44 -4.90 11.55
C ARG A 66 4.57 -4.12 12.55
N LYS A 67 5.19 -3.41 13.50
CA LYS A 67 4.47 -2.61 14.50
C LYS A 67 3.93 -1.30 13.92
N ARG A 68 4.69 -0.61 13.07
CA ARG A 68 4.38 0.76 12.62
C ARG A 68 3.70 0.80 11.25
N VAL A 69 4.00 -0.15 10.38
CA VAL A 69 3.50 -0.21 9.00
C VAL A 69 2.94 -1.61 8.76
N PRO A 70 1.76 -1.93 9.36
CA PRO A 70 1.18 -3.27 9.29
C PRO A 70 0.73 -3.66 7.88
N GLN A 71 0.66 -2.72 6.94
CA GLN A 71 0.40 -2.99 5.52
C GLN A 71 1.56 -3.73 4.87
N LEU A 72 2.78 -3.55 5.40
CA LEU A 72 4.01 -4.09 4.83
C LEU A 72 4.26 -5.52 5.32
N VAL A 73 4.37 -6.43 4.37
CA VAL A 73 4.67 -7.83 4.57
C VAL A 73 6.16 -8.02 4.31
N VAL A 74 6.84 -8.65 5.26
CA VAL A 74 8.31 -8.76 5.26
C VAL A 74 8.74 -10.21 5.34
N HIS A 75 9.53 -10.63 4.36
CA HIS A 75 10.19 -11.93 4.31
C HIS A 75 11.71 -11.75 4.46
N LYS A 76 12.28 -12.31 5.53
CA LYS A 76 13.73 -12.30 5.80
C LYS A 76 14.40 -13.45 5.05
N GLN A 77 15.47 -13.17 4.33
CA GLN A 77 16.33 -14.19 3.70
C GLN A 77 17.79 -13.90 4.01
N PHE A 78 18.59 -14.97 4.18
CA PHE A 78 20.04 -14.88 4.30
C PHE A 78 20.70 -15.49 3.06
N HIS A 79 21.48 -14.68 2.36
CA HIS A 79 22.24 -15.10 1.18
C HIS A 79 23.63 -15.56 1.63
N ARG A 80 23.85 -16.88 1.63
CA ARG A 80 25.10 -17.51 2.10
C ARG A 80 26.33 -17.06 1.30
N THR A 81 26.18 -16.91 -0.02
CA THR A 81 27.28 -16.55 -0.93
C THR A 81 27.82 -15.15 -0.65
N SER A 82 26.95 -14.16 -0.43
CA SER A 82 27.35 -12.78 -0.11
C SER A 82 27.44 -12.49 1.40
N ARG A 83 27.05 -13.46 2.24
CA ARG A 83 26.94 -13.35 3.70
C ARG A 83 26.12 -12.13 4.15
N GLN A 84 25.01 -11.89 3.45
CA GLN A 84 24.14 -10.75 3.66
C GLN A 84 22.72 -11.18 3.98
N TYR A 85 22.05 -10.39 4.82
CA TYR A 85 20.60 -10.46 4.94
C TYR A 85 19.94 -9.60 3.87
N ALA A 86 18.79 -10.05 3.39
CA ALA A 86 17.89 -9.29 2.55
C ALA A 86 16.46 -9.36 3.12
N LEU A 87 15.71 -8.26 2.97
CA LEU A 87 14.27 -8.27 3.18
C LEU A 87 13.58 -8.18 1.83
N TYR A 88 12.68 -9.12 1.60
CA TYR A 88 11.74 -9.09 0.49
C TYR A 88 10.43 -8.52 1.02
N LEU A 89 10.00 -7.43 0.39
CA LEU A 89 8.88 -6.62 0.83
C LEU A 89 7.75 -6.68 -0.18
N THR A 90 6.53 -6.81 0.34
CA THR A 90 5.29 -6.72 -0.42
C THR A 90 4.16 -6.23 0.48
N ALA A 91 2.93 -6.14 -0.02
CA ALA A 91 1.74 -5.84 0.76
C ALA A 91 0.54 -6.63 0.24
N SER A 92 -0.46 -6.81 1.10
CA SER A 92 -1.77 -7.28 0.63
C SER A 92 -2.36 -6.30 -0.39
N TYR A 93 -3.22 -6.78 -1.30
CA TYR A 93 -3.85 -5.90 -2.28
C TYR A 93 -4.61 -4.74 -1.63
N ARG A 94 -5.29 -5.02 -0.50
CA ARG A 94 -5.94 -3.97 0.28
C ARG A 94 -4.96 -2.91 0.82
N GLY A 95 -3.78 -3.34 1.25
CA GLY A 95 -2.69 -2.44 1.65
C GLY A 95 -2.18 -1.60 0.48
N LEU A 96 -2.01 -2.22 -0.69
CA LEU A 96 -1.59 -1.53 -1.91
C LEU A 96 -2.60 -0.48 -2.35
N LEU A 97 -3.90 -0.77 -2.33
CA LEU A 97 -4.95 0.22 -2.65
C LEU A 97 -4.93 1.41 -1.68
N THR A 98 -4.70 1.16 -0.39
CA THR A 98 -4.58 2.25 0.59
C THR A 98 -3.39 3.15 0.24
N GLY A 99 -2.24 2.56 -0.10
CA GLY A 99 -1.06 3.31 -0.52
C GLY A 99 -1.26 4.02 -1.87
N ALA A 100 -2.04 3.45 -2.79
CA ALA A 100 -2.39 4.09 -4.05
C ALA A 100 -3.22 5.36 -3.85
N GLU A 101 -4.13 5.36 -2.88
CA GLU A 101 -4.90 6.54 -2.48
C GLU A 101 -4.01 7.59 -1.79
N GLU A 102 -3.12 7.17 -0.87
CA GLU A 102 -2.15 8.06 -0.22
C GLU A 102 -1.23 8.77 -1.24
N LEU A 103 -0.80 8.05 -2.27
CA LEU A 103 0.04 8.57 -3.36
C LEU A 103 -0.77 9.25 -4.48
N ARG A 104 -2.10 9.27 -4.39
CA ARG A 104 -3.02 9.85 -5.39
C ARG A 104 -2.76 9.33 -6.81
N ILE A 105 -2.50 8.03 -6.93
CA ILE A 105 -2.24 7.39 -8.22
C ILE A 105 -3.47 7.54 -9.12
N LYS A 106 -3.28 7.95 -10.37
CA LYS A 106 -4.38 8.13 -11.32
C LYS A 106 -4.74 6.80 -11.98
N LYS A 107 -6.03 6.47 -11.98
CA LYS A 107 -6.57 5.22 -12.52
C LYS A 107 -7.74 5.47 -13.46
N PRO A 108 -7.92 4.62 -14.49
CA PRO A 108 -9.03 4.76 -15.43
C PRO A 108 -10.37 4.51 -14.74
N LEU A 109 -11.34 5.35 -15.04
CA LEU A 109 -12.72 5.13 -14.67
C LEU A 109 -13.37 4.09 -15.59
N LEU A 110 -14.46 3.48 -15.12
CA LEU A 110 -15.31 2.65 -15.98
C LEU A 110 -15.78 3.43 -17.21
N PRO A 111 -15.98 2.78 -18.37
CA PRO A 111 -16.43 3.45 -19.59
C PRO A 111 -17.74 4.23 -19.42
N GLU A 112 -18.64 3.75 -18.56
CA GLU A 112 -19.91 4.41 -18.20
C GLU A 112 -19.73 5.77 -17.49
N HIS A 113 -18.54 6.02 -16.96
CA HIS A 113 -18.16 7.27 -16.29
C HIS A 113 -17.22 8.14 -17.14
N GLY A 114 -17.12 7.87 -18.45
CA GLY A 114 -16.33 8.67 -19.39
C GLY A 114 -14.91 8.16 -19.66
N GLY A 115 -14.48 7.10 -18.97
CA GLY A 115 -13.20 6.40 -19.23
C GLY A 115 -11.92 7.21 -18.97
N ASP A 116 -12.04 8.40 -18.38
CA ASP A 116 -10.90 9.28 -18.09
C ASP A 116 -10.10 8.81 -16.86
N LEU A 117 -8.90 9.36 -16.67
CA LEU A 117 -8.04 9.09 -15.52
C LEU A 117 -8.43 9.98 -14.34
N ARG A 118 -8.64 9.37 -13.17
CA ARG A 118 -8.94 10.07 -11.91
C ARG A 118 -8.02 9.60 -10.80
N GLU A 119 -7.69 10.47 -9.84
CA GLU A 119 -7.00 10.08 -8.61
C GLU A 119 -7.80 8.98 -7.91
N PHE A 120 -7.11 7.87 -7.61
CA PHE A 120 -7.71 6.71 -7.00
C PHE A 120 -8.22 7.04 -5.60
N SER A 121 -9.43 6.57 -5.30
CA SER A 121 -9.96 6.61 -3.95
C SER A 121 -10.57 5.26 -3.57
N VAL A 122 -10.18 4.78 -2.40
CA VAL A 122 -10.77 3.60 -1.75
C VAL A 122 -12.25 3.82 -1.47
N ASP A 123 -12.66 5.08 -1.31
CA ASP A 123 -14.05 5.43 -1.12
C ASP A 123 -14.89 5.32 -2.39
N GLU A 124 -14.26 5.35 -3.55
CA GLU A 124 -14.96 5.36 -4.83
C GLU A 124 -14.55 4.18 -5.72
N LEU A 125 -14.17 3.05 -5.11
CA LEU A 125 -13.74 1.82 -5.80
C LEU A 125 -14.62 1.45 -6.99
N SER A 126 -15.95 1.55 -6.85
CA SER A 126 -16.89 1.16 -7.90
C SER A 126 -16.80 1.98 -9.17
N LEU A 127 -16.16 3.15 -9.14
CA LEU A 127 -15.99 4.00 -10.32
C LEU A 127 -14.81 3.57 -11.20
N PHE A 128 -13.85 2.84 -10.64
CA PHE A 128 -12.59 2.52 -11.31
C PHE A 128 -12.69 1.20 -12.07
N ASP A 129 -12.15 1.21 -13.29
CA ASP A 129 -12.09 0.03 -14.13
C ASP A 129 -11.05 -0.97 -13.58
N ASN A 130 -11.34 -2.27 -13.71
CA ASN A 130 -10.49 -3.38 -13.28
C ASN A 130 -10.03 -3.39 -11.81
N VAL A 131 -10.63 -2.59 -10.93
CA VAL A 131 -10.21 -2.47 -9.51
C VAL A 131 -10.26 -3.79 -8.72
N MET A 132 -11.05 -4.76 -9.15
CA MET A 132 -11.13 -6.08 -8.49
C MET A 132 -10.05 -7.05 -8.99
N ASN A 133 -9.31 -6.70 -10.03
CA ASN A 133 -8.27 -7.53 -10.61
C ASN A 133 -6.89 -7.05 -10.13
N GLU A 134 -6.34 -7.77 -9.15
CA GLU A 134 -5.11 -7.40 -8.43
C GLU A 134 -3.87 -7.38 -9.34
N ASN A 135 -3.89 -8.14 -10.45
CA ASN A 135 -2.77 -8.27 -11.38
C ASN A 135 -2.76 -7.19 -12.47
N ILE A 136 -3.89 -6.51 -12.69
CA ILE A 136 -4.03 -5.52 -13.77
C ILE A 136 -4.13 -4.11 -13.20
N PHE A 137 -4.82 -3.95 -12.07
CA PHE A 137 -5.16 -2.63 -11.58
C PHE A 137 -3.94 -1.79 -11.20
N LEU A 138 -2.94 -2.41 -10.57
CA LEU A 138 -1.67 -1.77 -10.20
C LEU A 138 -0.53 -2.41 -10.99
N SER A 139 0.21 -1.59 -11.72
CA SER A 139 1.45 -2.01 -12.39
C SER A 139 2.54 -2.33 -11.37
N THR A 140 3.53 -3.12 -11.77
CA THR A 140 4.69 -3.47 -10.94
C THR A 140 5.41 -2.23 -10.41
N SER A 141 5.55 -1.19 -11.24
CA SER A 141 6.16 0.09 -10.85
C SER A 141 5.36 0.81 -9.77
N GLU A 142 4.03 0.89 -9.91
CA GLU A 142 3.17 1.52 -8.91
C GLU A 142 3.19 0.75 -7.59
N ARG A 143 3.14 -0.59 -7.66
CA ARG A 143 3.25 -1.45 -6.48
C ARG A 143 4.56 -1.21 -5.75
N ALA A 144 5.69 -1.23 -6.46
CA ALA A 144 6.99 -0.98 -5.86
C ALA A 144 7.10 0.45 -5.27
N ASN A 145 6.52 1.45 -5.94
CA ASN A 145 6.48 2.82 -5.42
C ASN A 145 5.64 2.93 -4.13
N ILE A 146 4.50 2.24 -4.04
CA ILE A 146 3.68 2.15 -2.83
C ILE A 146 4.48 1.50 -1.69
N ILE A 147 5.14 0.38 -1.96
CA ILE A 147 5.97 -0.32 -0.97
C ILE A 147 7.12 0.57 -0.50
N HIS A 148 7.77 1.28 -1.42
CA HIS A 148 8.82 2.23 -1.09
C HIS A 148 8.31 3.39 -0.22
N HIS A 149 7.13 3.94 -0.54
CA HIS A 149 6.47 4.97 0.28
C HIS A 149 6.20 4.49 1.71
N PHE A 150 5.65 3.28 1.87
CA PHE A 150 5.44 2.64 3.17
C PHE A 150 6.74 2.41 3.94
N LEU A 151 7.82 2.04 3.26
CA LEU A 151 9.12 1.89 3.89
C LEU A 151 9.66 3.24 4.36
N MET A 152 9.53 4.28 3.54
CA MET A 152 10.00 5.65 3.86
C MET A 152 9.12 6.38 4.88
N SER A 153 7.90 5.91 5.14
CA SER A 153 7.03 6.43 6.19
C SER A 153 7.43 5.95 7.60
N LEU A 154 8.40 5.04 7.73
CA LEU A 154 8.92 4.61 9.03
C LEU A 154 9.58 5.76 9.78
N ARG A 155 8.96 6.14 10.90
CA ARG A 155 9.43 7.15 11.84
C ARG A 155 10.06 6.48 13.05
N ALA A 156 11.20 7.00 13.50
CA ALA A 156 11.85 6.57 14.73
C ALA A 156 11.17 7.14 15.96
N CYS A 157 11.20 6.37 17.05
CA CYS A 157 10.94 6.84 18.40
C CYS A 157 12.25 6.77 19.20
N ARG A 158 12.43 7.63 20.21
CA ARG A 158 13.62 7.63 21.09
C ARG A 158 14.00 6.23 21.62
N GLU A 159 12.99 5.46 22.00
CA GLU A 159 13.13 4.10 22.57
C GLU A 159 13.78 3.10 21.60
N ASP A 160 13.84 3.39 20.30
CA ASP A 160 14.42 2.46 19.32
C ASP A 160 15.96 2.54 19.25
N SER A 161 16.55 3.55 19.88
CA SER A 161 18.00 3.83 19.81
C SER A 161 18.86 2.89 20.66
N ASP A 162 18.25 2.01 21.46
CA ASP A 162 18.99 1.14 22.39
C ASP A 162 19.62 -0.08 21.71
N ILE A 163 19.04 -0.53 20.59
CA ILE A 163 19.51 -1.73 19.86
C ILE A 163 20.37 -1.33 18.65
N CYS A 164 20.08 -0.19 18.04
CA CYS A 164 20.86 0.34 16.94
C CYS A 164 21.85 1.36 17.50
N SER A 165 23.13 1.28 17.16
CA SER A 165 24.15 2.28 17.55
C SER A 165 23.91 3.69 16.98
N ILE A 166 22.79 3.90 16.29
CA ILE A 166 22.32 5.16 15.73
C ILE A 166 21.34 5.78 16.73
N ARG A 167 21.62 7.03 17.10
CA ARG A 167 20.67 7.86 17.83
C ARG A 167 19.70 8.50 16.86
N PHE A 168 18.42 8.20 17.00
CA PHE A 168 17.38 8.83 16.22
C PHE A 168 16.82 10.05 16.96
N ALA A 169 16.53 11.12 16.22
CA ALA A 169 15.63 12.16 16.71
C ALA A 169 14.18 11.65 16.69
N ASP A 170 13.32 12.25 17.51
CA ASP A 170 11.88 11.93 17.47
C ASP A 170 11.34 12.24 16.07
N ASP A 171 10.54 11.30 15.55
CA ASP A 171 9.89 11.43 14.25
C ASP A 171 10.86 11.52 13.06
N GLN A 172 12.12 11.10 13.24
CA GLN A 172 13.08 11.03 12.14
C GLN A 172 12.79 9.83 11.23
N CYS A 173 12.90 10.01 9.91
CA CYS A 173 12.83 8.91 8.96
C CYS A 173 13.95 7.88 9.25
N MET A 174 13.58 6.62 9.50
CA MET A 174 14.54 5.59 9.90
C MET A 174 15.43 5.15 8.74
N ILE A 175 14.81 4.93 7.58
CA ILE A 175 15.46 4.28 6.44
C ILE A 175 16.63 5.10 5.88
N PRO A 176 16.50 6.43 5.63
CA PRO A 176 17.64 7.23 5.18
C PRO A 176 18.80 7.26 6.20
N SER A 177 18.49 7.25 7.50
CA SER A 177 19.50 7.21 8.56
C SER A 177 20.24 5.87 8.59
N LEU A 178 19.52 4.75 8.41
CA LEU A 178 20.12 3.42 8.30
C LEU A 178 20.97 3.26 7.03
N GLN A 179 20.57 3.89 5.93
CA GLN A 179 21.37 3.95 4.70
C GLN A 179 22.63 4.79 4.90
N SER A 180 22.51 5.97 5.51
CA SER A 180 23.64 6.87 5.78
C SER A 180 24.67 6.25 6.75
N ALA A 181 24.21 5.41 7.68
CA ALA A 181 25.07 4.64 8.57
C ALA A 181 25.67 3.37 7.94
N GLY A 182 25.33 3.08 6.68
CA GLY A 182 25.80 1.88 5.98
C GLY A 182 25.25 0.57 6.52
N ILE A 183 24.13 0.59 7.28
CA ILE A 183 23.44 -0.62 7.73
C ILE A 183 22.63 -1.21 6.58
N ILE A 184 21.86 -0.37 5.89
CA ILE A 184 21.18 -0.69 4.64
C ILE A 184 22.08 -0.23 3.49
N LEU A 185 22.43 -1.15 2.59
CA LEU A 185 23.26 -0.82 1.43
C LEU A 185 22.39 -0.31 0.28
N GLN A 186 21.33 -1.04 -0.05
CA GLN A 186 20.53 -0.78 -1.24
C GLN A 186 19.07 -1.13 -1.00
N ILE A 187 18.19 -0.38 -1.66
CA ILE A 187 16.76 -0.63 -1.75
C ILE A 187 16.42 -0.52 -3.23
N PHE A 188 15.85 -1.56 -3.82
CA PHE A 188 15.48 -1.53 -5.23
C PHE A 188 14.19 -2.31 -5.49
N PRO A 189 13.39 -1.86 -6.48
CA PRO A 189 12.22 -2.59 -6.94
C PRO A 189 12.62 -3.88 -7.64
N LEU A 190 11.80 -4.93 -7.49
CA LEU A 190 11.86 -6.09 -8.38
C LEU A 190 10.89 -5.85 -9.52
N HIS A 191 11.39 -5.99 -10.74
CA HIS A 191 10.59 -5.92 -11.97
C HIS A 191 10.37 -7.34 -12.50
N GLU A 192 9.19 -7.61 -13.04
CA GLU A 192 8.98 -8.80 -13.85
C GLU A 192 9.80 -8.66 -15.14
N GLN A 193 10.56 -9.70 -15.50
CA GLN A 193 11.47 -9.65 -16.66
C GLN A 193 10.74 -9.33 -17.97
N ASP A 194 9.47 -9.74 -18.09
CA ASP A 194 8.64 -9.52 -19.28
C ASP A 194 8.33 -8.03 -19.52
N GLU A 195 8.41 -7.16 -18.50
CA GLU A 195 8.21 -5.71 -18.63
C GLU A 195 9.46 -4.99 -19.18
N LEU A 196 10.64 -5.61 -19.14
CA LEU A 196 11.91 -5.00 -19.57
C LEU A 196 12.27 -5.31 -21.03
N ASP A 197 11.64 -6.31 -21.63
CA ASP A 197 11.93 -6.80 -22.98
C ASP A 197 11.01 -6.20 -24.08
N ASN A 198 10.18 -5.20 -23.76
CA ASN A 198 9.30 -4.49 -24.72
C ASN A 198 9.67 -3.02 -24.94
#